data_AF-A0A173TJ84-F1
#
_entry.id   AF-A0A173TJ84-F1
#
_cell.length_a   1.000
_cell.length_b   1.000
_cell.length_c   1.000
_cell.angle_alpha   90.00
_cell.angle_beta   90.00
_cell.angle_gamma   90.00
#
_symmetry.space_group_name_H-M   'P 1'
#
loop_
_entity.id
_entity.type
_entity.pdbx_description
1 polymer ?
#
loop_
_entity_poly.entity_id
_entity_poly.type
_entity_poly.pdbx_seq_one_letter_code
_entity_poly.pdbx_strand_id
1 'polypeptide(L)'
;MKKTLILLFSFLFIFASTFPVKASEIQSINSTNIIEIFDDGSYIESSTEENIIATLSRSSSTKSAKRTYTYKASSGKILWTITVTGTFTYNGSSSSCTKASVSTTCPSITFKLASKSATKHNSTATATASFKQYNDSVYLRTITRSVSISCDKSGKLK
;
A
#
# COMPACT_ATOMS: atom_id res chain seq x y z
N MET A 1 -29.68 -26.82 -51.98
CA MET A 1 -28.51 -26.21 -51.32
C MET A 1 -28.92 -25.02 -50.44
N LYS A 2 -29.69 -25.24 -49.36
CA LYS A 2 -30.15 -24.14 -48.47
C LYS A 2 -29.95 -24.44 -46.98
N LYS A 3 -29.69 -25.70 -46.60
CA LYS A 3 -29.51 -26.14 -45.20
C LYS A 3 -28.04 -26.17 -44.76
N THR A 4 -27.10 -26.23 -45.71
CA THR A 4 -25.64 -26.20 -45.44
C THR A 4 -25.11 -24.79 -45.18
N LEU A 5 -25.82 -23.74 -45.62
CA LEU A 5 -25.41 -22.34 -45.41
C LEU A 5 -25.70 -21.84 -43.98
N ILE A 6 -26.70 -22.43 -43.32
CA ILE A 6 -27.11 -22.05 -41.95
C ILE A 6 -26.13 -22.62 -40.91
N LEU A 7 -25.55 -23.80 -41.16
CA LEU A 7 -24.54 -24.41 -40.29
C LEU A 7 -23.21 -23.65 -40.30
N LEU A 8 -22.86 -23.00 -41.43
CA LEU A 8 -21.61 -22.24 -41.56
C LEU A 8 -21.65 -20.88 -40.83
N PHE A 9 -22.83 -20.30 -40.64
CA PHE A 9 -23.01 -19.06 -39.88
C PHE A 9 -23.01 -19.27 -38.36
N SER A 10 -23.37 -20.47 -37.89
CA SER A 10 -23.38 -20.79 -36.45
C SER A 10 -21.98 -21.03 -35.88
N PHE A 11 -21.02 -21.45 -36.72
CA PHE A 11 -19.64 -21.71 -36.28
C PHE A 11 -18.77 -20.43 -36.22
N LEU A 12 -19.19 -19.35 -36.87
CA LEU A 12 -18.41 -18.10 -36.96
C LEU A 12 -18.60 -17.19 -35.73
N PHE A 13 -19.63 -17.42 -34.91
CA PHE A 13 -19.91 -16.61 -33.70
C PHE A 13 -19.12 -17.03 -32.46
N ILE A 14 -18.41 -18.16 -32.49
CA ILE A 14 -17.68 -18.68 -31.32
C ILE A 14 -16.24 -18.11 -31.25
N PHE A 15 -15.71 -17.55 -32.35
CA PHE A 15 -14.31 -17.13 -32.44
C PHE A 15 -14.03 -15.64 -32.09
N ALA A 16 -15.05 -14.86 -31.71
CA ALA A 16 -14.92 -13.39 -31.59
C ALA A 16 -14.90 -12.82 -30.17
N SER A 17 -14.92 -13.65 -29.11
CA SER A 17 -14.98 -13.18 -27.72
C SER A 17 -13.67 -13.33 -26.96
N THR A 18 -12.54 -12.94 -27.55
CA THR A 18 -11.36 -12.57 -26.75
C THR A 18 -11.59 -11.19 -26.15
N PHE A 19 -12.34 -11.15 -25.05
CA PHE A 19 -12.41 -9.94 -24.24
C PHE A 19 -10.98 -9.60 -23.78
N PRO A 20 -10.43 -8.42 -24.12
CA PRO A 20 -9.19 -8.00 -23.52
C PRO A 20 -9.43 -7.82 -22.02
N VAL A 21 -8.93 -8.74 -21.20
CA VAL A 21 -8.79 -8.54 -19.76
C VAL A 21 -7.78 -7.40 -19.61
N LYS A 22 -8.26 -6.19 -19.33
CA LYS A 22 -7.38 -5.10 -18.91
C LYS A 22 -6.78 -5.50 -17.57
N ALA A 23 -5.51 -5.88 -17.58
CA ALA A 23 -4.72 -5.97 -16.38
C ALA A 23 -4.69 -4.58 -15.73
N SER A 24 -4.97 -4.51 -14.43
CA SER A 24 -4.87 -3.25 -13.69
C SER A 24 -3.41 -2.85 -13.62
N GLU A 25 -3.03 -1.77 -14.31
CA GLU A 25 -1.70 -1.21 -14.23
C GLU A 25 -1.47 -0.64 -12.83
N ILE A 26 -0.36 -1.05 -12.20
CA ILE A 26 0.12 -0.48 -10.96
C ILE A 26 0.66 0.92 -11.29
N GLN A 27 -0.18 1.95 -11.14
CA GLN A 27 0.30 3.34 -11.18
C GLN A 27 1.08 3.63 -9.90
N SER A 28 2.37 3.32 -9.95
CA SER A 28 3.35 3.70 -8.93
C SER A 28 3.60 5.21 -9.03
N ILE A 29 2.87 6.00 -8.24
CA ILE A 29 3.21 7.40 -8.02
C ILE A 29 4.39 7.43 -7.03
N ASN A 30 5.62 7.26 -7.53
CA ASN A 30 6.83 7.33 -6.72
C ASN A 30 7.18 8.77 -6.33
N SER A 31 6.36 9.39 -5.49
CA SER A 31 6.72 10.63 -4.80
C SER A 31 7.24 10.29 -3.41
N THR A 32 8.57 10.34 -3.27
CA THR A 32 9.24 10.24 -1.97
C THR A 32 9.38 11.63 -1.39
N ASN A 33 8.85 11.84 -0.18
CA ASN A 33 8.90 13.14 0.50
C ASN A 33 9.63 13.00 1.84
N ILE A 34 10.58 13.88 2.12
CA ILE A 34 11.19 13.95 3.46
C ILE A 34 10.17 14.59 4.40
N ILE A 35 9.83 13.89 5.48
CA ILE A 35 8.80 14.33 6.43
C ILE A 35 9.38 14.79 7.77
N GLU A 36 10.64 14.43 8.08
CA GLU A 36 11.32 14.81 9.32
C GLU A 36 12.83 14.75 9.08
N ILE A 37 13.57 15.77 9.52
CA ILE A 37 15.04 15.83 9.53
C ILE A 37 15.46 16.09 10.98
N PHE A 38 16.45 15.35 11.48
CA PHE A 38 16.97 15.47 12.84
C PHE A 38 18.31 16.24 12.86
N ASP A 39 18.70 16.73 14.03
CA ASP A 39 19.91 17.53 14.22
C ASP A 39 21.21 16.78 13.84
N ASP A 40 21.21 15.45 13.94
CA ASP A 40 22.33 14.59 13.52
C ASP A 40 22.39 14.34 12.00
N GLY A 41 21.48 14.98 11.25
CA GLY A 41 21.33 14.86 9.80
C GLY A 41 20.62 13.60 9.34
N SER A 42 20.20 12.71 10.25
CA SER A 42 19.30 11.61 9.91
C SER A 42 17.92 12.15 9.53
N TYR A 43 17.13 11.35 8.80
CA TYR A 43 15.84 11.81 8.29
C TYR A 43 14.87 10.66 8.00
N ILE A 44 13.57 10.96 8.05
CA ILE A 44 12.51 10.04 7.64
C ILE A 44 11.93 10.51 6.32
N GLU A 45 11.85 9.61 5.36
CA GLU A 45 11.13 9.81 4.10
C GLU A 45 9.84 8.99 4.09
N SER A 46 8.82 9.49 3.41
CA SER A 46 7.56 8.81 3.14
C SER A 46 7.40 8.56 1.64
N SER A 47 7.03 7.33 1.28
CA SER A 47 6.55 6.97 -0.06
C SER A 47 5.15 6.38 0.04
N THR A 48 4.33 6.58 -0.98
CA THR A 48 2.98 6.00 -1.09
C THR A 48 2.85 5.30 -2.43
N GLU A 49 2.38 4.05 -2.41
CA GLU A 49 2.13 3.25 -3.60
C GLU A 49 0.65 2.86 -3.63
N GLU A 50 0.01 2.98 -4.78
CA GLU A 50 -1.37 2.57 -4.98
C GLU A 50 -1.43 1.34 -5.90
N ASN A 51 -2.26 0.38 -5.51
CA ASN A 51 -2.62 -0.75 -6.35
C ASN A 51 -4.15 -0.79 -6.49
N ILE A 52 -4.62 -0.40 -7.68
CA ILE A 52 -6.04 -0.45 -7.99
C ILE A 52 -6.40 -1.91 -8.22
N ILE A 53 -7.17 -2.53 -7.32
CA ILE A 53 -7.79 -3.84 -7.57
C ILE A 53 -9.17 -3.55 -8.16
N ALA A 54 -9.24 -3.40 -9.49
CA ALA A 54 -10.51 -3.16 -10.19
C ALA A 54 -11.43 -4.37 -10.00
N THR A 55 -12.27 -4.34 -8.97
CA THR A 55 -13.38 -5.28 -8.82
C THR A 55 -14.59 -4.61 -9.45
N LEU A 56 -15.04 -5.13 -10.60
CA LEU A 56 -16.22 -4.67 -11.33
C LEU A 56 -17.50 -5.07 -10.58
N SER A 57 -17.73 -4.47 -9.42
CA SER A 57 -19.03 -4.48 -8.75
C SER A 57 -19.74 -3.17 -9.05
N ARG A 58 -21.00 -3.23 -9.51
CA ARG A 58 -21.78 -2.06 -9.95
C ARG A 58 -22.09 -1.07 -8.82
N SER A 59 -21.84 -1.42 -7.55
CA SER A 59 -22.24 -0.65 -6.37
C SER A 59 -21.08 -0.15 -5.49
N SER A 60 -19.86 -0.70 -5.64
CA SER A 60 -18.70 -0.27 -4.84
C SER A 60 -17.38 -0.66 -5.50
N SER A 61 -16.36 0.17 -5.32
CA SER A 61 -15.00 -0.05 -5.78
C SER A 61 -14.10 -0.44 -4.62
N THR A 62 -13.09 -1.28 -4.89
CA THR A 62 -12.06 -1.66 -3.92
C THR A 62 -10.69 -1.22 -4.42
N LYS A 63 -9.80 -0.82 -3.51
CA LYS A 63 -8.38 -0.61 -3.82
C LYS A 63 -7.49 -1.01 -2.65
N SER A 64 -6.23 -1.29 -2.94
CA SER A 64 -5.22 -1.47 -1.91
C SER A 64 -4.12 -0.43 -2.08
N ALA A 65 -3.60 0.06 -0.97
CA ALA A 65 -2.54 1.05 -1.00
C ALA A 65 -1.54 0.80 0.12
N LYS A 66 -0.31 1.23 -0.12
CA LYS A 66 0.79 1.12 0.82
C LYS A 66 1.37 2.49 1.10
N ARG A 67 1.73 2.73 2.34
CA ARG A 67 2.57 3.88 2.71
C ARG A 67 3.74 3.38 3.53
N THR A 68 4.93 3.82 3.18
CA THR A 68 6.17 3.42 3.83
C THR A 68 6.86 4.63 4.41
N TYR A 69 7.23 4.55 5.69
CA TYR A 69 8.22 5.44 6.28
C TYR A 69 9.56 4.72 6.33
N THR A 70 10.59 5.35 5.80
CA THR A 70 11.97 4.85 5.79
C THR A 70 12.82 5.81 6.60
N TYR A 71 13.40 5.34 7.70
CA TYR A 71 14.35 6.11 8.48
C TYR A 71 15.76 5.87 7.95
N LYS A 72 16.48 6.94 7.61
CA LYS A 72 17.84 6.89 7.08
C LYS A 72 18.78 7.66 7.99
N ALA A 73 19.98 7.13 8.17
CA ALA A 73 21.09 7.88 8.76
C ALA A 73 21.51 9.03 7.83
N SER A 74 22.27 9.99 8.36
CA SER A 74 22.86 11.08 7.55
C SER A 74 23.70 10.59 6.36
N SER A 75 24.27 9.38 6.45
CA SER A 75 24.96 8.69 5.34
C SER A 75 24.03 8.11 4.26
N GLY A 76 22.70 8.22 4.42
CA GLY A 76 21.70 7.63 3.53
C GLY A 76 21.40 6.15 3.77
N LYS A 77 22.11 5.48 4.69
CA LYS A 77 21.85 4.08 5.04
C LYS A 77 20.50 3.94 5.73
N ILE A 78 19.70 2.96 5.27
CA ILE A 78 18.41 2.64 5.88
C ILE A 78 18.65 2.06 7.27
N LEU A 79 17.98 2.63 8.26
CA LEU A 79 18.00 2.16 9.64
C LEU A 79 16.87 1.17 9.89
N TRP A 80 15.64 1.58 9.55
CA TRP A 80 14.46 0.73 9.58
C TRP A 80 13.38 1.26 8.63
N THR A 81 12.40 0.42 8.31
CA THR A 81 11.20 0.78 7.56
C THR A 81 9.95 0.35 8.30
N ILE A 82 8.87 1.10 8.11
CA ILE A 82 7.51 0.75 8.52
C ILE A 82 6.60 0.93 7.32
N THR A 83 5.93 -0.14 6.90
CA THR A 83 4.96 -0.10 5.80
C THR A 83 3.60 -0.50 6.31
N VAL A 84 2.62 0.40 6.16
CA VAL A 84 1.20 0.06 6.30
C VAL A 84 0.67 -0.36 4.94
N THR A 85 -0.08 -1.46 4.90
CA THR A 85 -0.89 -1.84 3.73
C THR A 85 -2.36 -1.82 4.13
N GLY A 86 -3.15 -0.98 3.46
CA GLY A 86 -4.59 -0.89 3.66
C GLY A 86 -5.36 -1.38 2.45
N THR A 87 -6.50 -2.04 2.68
CA THR A 87 -7.51 -2.31 1.64
C THR A 87 -8.77 -1.50 1.95
N PHE A 88 -9.28 -0.79 0.96
CA PHE A 88 -10.37 0.17 1.12
C PHE A 88 -11.51 -0.12 0.15
N THR A 89 -12.75 0.07 0.60
CA THR A 89 -13.95 0.11 -0.23
C THR A 89 -14.51 1.53 -0.26
N TYR A 90 -15.05 1.94 -1.40
CA TYR A 90 -15.63 3.28 -1.61
C TYR A 90 -16.69 3.26 -2.72
N ASN A 91 -17.63 4.20 -2.68
CA ASN A 91 -18.76 4.25 -3.65
C ASN A 91 -19.20 5.67 -4.04
N GLY A 92 -18.36 6.69 -3.81
CA GLY A 92 -18.70 8.10 -4.03
C GLY A 92 -19.43 8.77 -2.86
N SER A 93 -20.13 7.99 -2.02
CA SER A 93 -20.88 8.47 -0.86
C SER A 93 -20.16 8.18 0.46
N SER A 94 -19.59 6.99 0.61
CA SER A 94 -18.85 6.56 1.80
C SER A 94 -17.56 5.81 1.44
N SER A 95 -16.71 5.60 2.44
CA SER A 95 -15.47 4.83 2.35
C SER A 95 -15.20 4.06 3.64
N SER A 96 -14.55 2.89 3.54
CA SER A 96 -14.20 2.06 4.68
C SER A 96 -12.89 1.31 4.45
N CYS A 97 -12.11 1.13 5.51
CA CYS A 97 -10.90 0.31 5.53
C CYS A 97 -11.29 -1.10 5.93
N THR A 98 -11.20 -2.06 5.00
CA THR A 98 -11.62 -3.44 5.24
C THR A 98 -10.49 -4.29 5.82
N LYS A 99 -9.24 -3.99 5.47
CA LYS A 99 -8.04 -4.69 5.95
C LYS A 99 -6.90 -3.70 6.22
N ALA A 100 -6.10 -3.98 7.24
CA ALA A 100 -4.86 -3.29 7.54
C ALA A 100 -3.80 -4.32 7.93
N SER A 101 -2.57 -4.14 7.44
CA SER A 101 -1.42 -4.94 7.83
C SER A 101 -0.16 -4.08 7.92
N VAL A 102 0.84 -4.59 8.65
CA VAL A 102 2.12 -3.94 8.87
C VAL A 102 3.27 -4.86 8.46
N SER A 103 4.24 -4.30 7.74
CA SER A 103 5.55 -4.91 7.53
C SER A 103 6.66 -3.92 7.92
N THR A 104 7.82 -4.47 8.29
CA THR A 104 8.96 -3.69 8.77
C THR A 104 10.25 -4.35 8.33
N THR A 105 11.27 -3.55 8.00
CA THR A 105 12.66 -4.01 7.90
C THR A 105 13.52 -3.27 8.91
N CYS A 106 14.61 -3.88 9.36
CA CYS A 106 15.55 -3.27 10.31
C CYS A 106 16.97 -3.76 10.03
N PRO A 107 17.60 -3.31 8.92
CA PRO A 107 18.95 -3.74 8.56
C PRO A 107 20.04 -3.09 9.44
N SER A 108 19.72 -2.05 10.22
CA SER A 108 20.69 -1.45 11.14
C SER A 108 21.07 -2.40 12.28
N ILE A 109 22.35 -2.37 12.66
CA ILE A 109 22.87 -3.03 13.86
C ILE A 109 22.54 -2.24 15.15
N THR A 110 22.30 -0.93 15.04
CA THR A 110 22.02 -0.05 16.19
C THR A 110 20.53 0.02 16.52
N PHE A 111 19.67 -0.64 15.75
CA PHE A 111 18.23 -0.72 16.01
C PHE A 111 17.75 -2.16 16.05
N LYS A 112 16.77 -2.44 16.91
CA LYS A 112 16.08 -3.73 16.97
C LYS A 112 14.57 -3.50 17.04
N LEU A 113 13.79 -4.24 16.25
CA LEU A 113 12.33 -4.21 16.34
C LEU A 113 11.90 -4.72 17.73
N ALA A 114 11.05 -3.94 18.40
CA ALA A 114 10.48 -4.30 19.70
C ALA A 114 9.05 -4.80 19.56
N SER A 115 8.22 -4.11 18.78
CA SER A 115 6.83 -4.47 18.55
C SER A 115 6.33 -3.87 17.25
N LYS A 116 5.26 -4.44 16.71
CA LYS A 116 4.50 -3.89 15.59
C LYS A 116 3.04 -4.27 15.70
N SER A 117 2.16 -3.40 15.25
CA SER A 117 0.73 -3.64 15.14
C SER A 117 0.16 -2.91 13.94
N ALA A 118 -0.98 -3.40 13.46
CA ALA A 118 -1.79 -2.71 12.46
C ALA A 118 -3.22 -2.61 12.96
N THR A 119 -3.83 -1.46 12.77
CA THR A 119 -5.23 -1.21 13.11
C THR A 119 -5.94 -0.62 11.90
N LYS A 120 -7.25 -0.84 11.88
CA LYS A 120 -8.16 -0.21 10.94
C LYS A 120 -9.22 0.54 11.73
N HIS A 121 -9.53 1.75 11.29
CA HIS A 121 -10.59 2.55 11.89
C HIS A 121 -11.20 3.44 10.81
N ASN A 122 -12.53 3.41 10.67
CA ASN A 122 -13.24 4.09 9.58
C ASN A 122 -12.62 3.75 8.22
N SER A 123 -12.12 4.75 7.49
CA SER A 123 -11.45 4.59 6.21
C SER A 123 -9.93 4.76 6.28
N THR A 124 -9.34 4.51 7.45
CA THR A 124 -7.90 4.64 7.73
C THR A 124 -7.30 3.29 8.14
N ALA A 125 -6.18 2.93 7.51
CA ALA A 125 -5.27 1.90 7.97
C ALA A 125 -4.08 2.57 8.67
N THR A 126 -3.71 2.06 9.85
CA THR A 126 -2.57 2.57 10.62
C THR A 126 -1.66 1.41 11.00
N ALA A 127 -0.37 1.53 10.73
CA ALA A 127 0.67 0.66 11.27
C ALA A 127 1.44 1.42 12.36
N THR A 128 1.70 0.77 13.48
CA THR A 128 2.56 1.30 14.55
C THR A 128 3.69 0.31 14.78
N ALA A 129 4.91 0.79 14.87
CA ALA A 129 6.06 -0.03 15.23
C ALA A 129 6.97 0.70 16.22
N SER A 130 7.59 -0.07 17.10
CA SER A 130 8.55 0.40 18.09
C SER A 130 9.90 -0.25 17.85
N PHE A 131 10.97 0.56 17.90
CA PHE A 131 12.35 0.11 17.71
C PHE A 131 13.20 0.53 18.91
N LYS A 132 13.95 -0.42 19.48
CA LYS A 132 14.96 -0.14 20.50
C LYS A 132 16.23 0.34 19.81
N GLN A 133 16.75 1.49 20.23
CA GLN A 133 18.01 2.06 19.77
C GLN A 133 19.14 1.69 20.74
N TYR A 134 20.29 1.36 20.19
CA TYR A 134 21.50 0.99 20.91
C TYR A 134 22.70 1.79 20.42
N ASN A 135 23.65 2.03 21.31
CA ASN A 135 25.01 2.44 20.98
C ASN A 135 25.97 1.46 21.63
N ASP A 136 26.82 0.78 20.86
CA ASP A 136 27.75 -0.24 21.36
C ASP A 136 27.09 -1.24 22.33
N SER A 137 25.93 -1.77 21.95
CA SER A 137 25.09 -2.69 22.74
C SER A 137 24.43 -2.11 24.01
N VAL A 138 24.69 -0.84 24.34
CA VAL A 138 23.99 -0.13 25.42
C VAL A 138 22.65 0.37 24.91
N TYR A 139 21.57 0.01 25.59
CA TYR A 139 20.23 0.50 25.28
C TYR A 139 20.15 2.01 25.55
N LEU A 140 19.66 2.77 24.57
CA LEU A 140 19.44 4.20 24.71
C LEU A 140 17.96 4.52 24.99
N ARG A 141 17.10 4.13 24.06
CA ARG A 141 15.67 4.46 24.08
C ARG A 141 14.87 3.55 23.18
N THR A 142 13.55 3.62 23.32
CA THR A 142 12.59 3.04 22.39
C THR A 142 11.92 4.15 21.61
N ILE A 143 11.93 4.06 20.28
CA ILE A 143 11.27 5.00 19.37
C ILE A 143 10.04 4.32 18.80
N THR A 144 8.88 4.93 18.97
CA THR A 144 7.61 4.45 18.41
C THR A 144 7.17 5.40 17.31
N ARG A 145 6.81 4.86 16.15
CA ARG A 145 6.29 5.63 15.02
C ARG A 145 5.04 4.95 14.45
N SER A 146 4.15 5.79 13.93
CA SER A 146 2.93 5.35 13.27
C SER A 146 2.87 5.87 11.84
N VAL A 147 2.48 5.00 10.93
CA VAL A 147 2.25 5.30 9.52
C VAL A 147 0.79 5.04 9.21
N SER A 148 0.09 6.04 8.68
CA SER A 148 -1.33 5.92 8.35
C SER A 148 -1.58 6.25 6.90
N ILE A 149 -2.55 5.58 6.30
CA ILE A 149 -3.07 5.89 4.97
C ILE A 149 -4.59 5.80 5.02
N SER A 150 -5.27 6.82 4.52
CA SER A 150 -6.73 6.87 4.46
C SER A 150 -7.22 6.90 3.03
N CYS A 151 -8.43 6.42 2.81
CA CYS A 151 -9.13 6.53 1.53
C CYS A 151 -10.42 7.33 1.76
N ASP A 152 -10.71 8.29 0.91
CA ASP A 152 -11.98 9.02 0.96
C ASP A 152 -13.07 8.38 0.10
N LYS A 153 -14.29 8.92 0.19
CA LYS A 153 -15.46 8.42 -0.53
C LYS A 153 -15.31 8.40 -2.05
N SER A 154 -14.45 9.26 -2.61
CA SER A 154 -14.14 9.29 -4.06
C SER A 154 -13.05 8.29 -4.45
N GLY A 155 -12.46 7.61 -3.47
CA GLY A 155 -11.34 6.70 -3.66
C GLY A 155 -9.98 7.40 -3.60
N LYS A 156 -9.90 8.70 -3.26
CA LYS A 156 -8.61 9.39 -3.19
C LYS A 156 -7.90 9.04 -1.88
N LEU A 157 -6.61 8.71 -2.00
CA LEU A 157 -5.77 8.40 -0.85
C LEU A 157 -5.27 9.68 -0.16
N LYS A 158 -5.16 9.63 1.16
CA LYS A 158 -4.66 10.70 2.04
C LYS A 158 -3.62 10.16 2.99
#